data_AF-A0A504YAU5-F1
#
_entry.id   AF-A0A504YAU5-F1
#
_cell.length_a   1.000
_cell.length_b   1.000
_cell.length_c   1.000
_cell.angle_alpha   90.00
_cell.angle_beta   90.00
_cell.angle_gamma   90.00
#
_symmetry.space_group_name_H-M   'P 1'
#
loop_
_entity.id
_entity.type
_entity.pdbx_description
1 polymer ?
#
loop_
_entity_poly.entity_id
_entity_poly.type
_entity_poly.pdbx_seq_one_letter_code
_entity_poly.pdbx_strand_id
1 'polypeptide(L)'
;MGFLTLSHVTERVLLFFLGFSGIFAYLNYRVPVTRQEVIDILLNGLHRLEYRGYDSAGLAVDVASAKQNGVVNGEVDMGSQIAVIRQKGKVSALVRAVKESLLCNGLTSEKLETHVGIAHTRWATHGEPSETNAHPQTSGKDNAFVVVHNGIITNHKDLKALLVILFSQFLKFQYYMLLQWLI
;
A
#
# COMPACT_ATOMS: atom_id res chain seq x y z
N MET A 1 -13.17 -4.31 24.30
CA MET A 1 -13.63 -3.68 23.04
C MET A 1 -13.68 -2.18 23.31
N GLY A 2 -12.60 -1.45 23.05
CA GLY A 2 -12.47 -0.04 23.43
C GLY A 2 -12.38 0.82 22.18
N PHE A 3 -13.41 1.62 21.92
CA PHE A 3 -13.37 2.68 20.92
C PHE A 3 -12.92 3.96 21.61
N LEU A 4 -11.79 4.52 21.20
CA LEU A 4 -11.39 5.87 21.57
C LEU A 4 -11.57 6.75 20.33
N THR A 5 -12.72 7.43 20.27
CA THR A 5 -12.94 8.53 19.33
C THR A 5 -12.39 9.80 19.96
N LEU A 6 -11.25 10.30 19.49
CA LEU A 6 -10.80 11.66 19.81
C LEU A 6 -11.55 12.62 18.88
N SER A 7 -12.54 13.31 19.46
CA SER A 7 -13.34 14.33 18.77
C SER A 7 -12.69 15.70 18.94
N HIS A 8 -11.94 16.15 17.94
CA HIS A 8 -11.97 17.51 17.38
C HIS A 8 -10.92 17.62 16.26
N VAL A 9 -11.33 18.24 15.15
CA VAL A 9 -10.63 18.40 13.86
C VAL A 9 -10.80 17.20 12.91
N THR A 10 -11.13 17.54 11.67
CA THR A 10 -11.54 16.73 10.52
C THR A 10 -10.48 15.74 10.01
N GLU A 11 -10.01 14.82 10.85
CA GLU A 11 -9.13 13.72 10.44
C GLU A 11 -9.61 12.40 11.05
N ARG A 12 -10.23 11.55 10.24
CA ARG A 12 -10.64 10.20 10.66
C ARG A 12 -9.47 9.24 10.46
N VAL A 13 -8.56 9.18 11.44
CA VAL A 13 -7.53 8.13 11.50
C VAL A 13 -8.16 6.86 12.07
N LEU A 14 -8.24 5.80 11.26
CA LEU A 14 -8.74 4.49 11.68
C LEU A 14 -7.55 3.60 12.10
N LEU A 15 -7.41 3.34 13.40
CA LEU A 15 -6.39 2.45 13.98
C LEU A 15 -7.04 1.12 14.40
N PHE A 16 -6.65 0.01 13.76
CA PHE A 16 -7.08 -1.36 14.15
C PHE A 16 -6.01 -2.04 15.04
N PHE A 17 -6.44 -2.62 16.17
CA PHE A 17 -5.58 -3.20 17.22
C PHE A 17 -5.70 -4.73 17.32
N LEU A 18 -5.19 -5.50 16.34
CA LEU A 18 -4.87 -6.93 16.52
C LEU A 18 -3.65 -7.28 15.63
N GLY A 19 -2.53 -7.65 16.24
CA GLY A 19 -1.33 -8.17 15.55
C GLY A 19 -0.02 -7.39 15.80
N PHE A 20 1.10 -8.12 15.65
CA PHE A 20 2.48 -7.61 15.65
C PHE A 20 2.84 -6.81 14.39
N SER A 21 1.93 -6.64 13.43
CA SER A 21 2.15 -5.76 12.27
C SER A 21 1.37 -4.46 12.45
N GLY A 22 1.74 -3.39 11.74
CA GLY A 22 1.07 -2.11 11.79
C GLY A 22 0.46 -1.74 10.44
N ILE A 23 -0.83 -1.38 10.43
CA ILE A 23 -1.51 -0.78 9.27
C ILE A 23 -1.73 0.70 9.56
N PHE A 24 -1.40 1.55 8.58
CA PHE A 24 -1.72 2.96 8.60
C PHE A 24 -2.27 3.39 7.25
N ALA A 25 -3.31 4.22 7.24
CA ALA A 25 -3.88 4.78 6.03
C ALA A 25 -4.22 6.25 6.26
N TYR A 26 -4.04 7.05 5.23
CA TYR A 26 -4.42 8.46 5.22
C TYR A 26 -5.35 8.72 4.04
N LEU A 27 -6.44 9.41 4.31
CA LEU A 27 -7.43 9.82 3.31
C LEU A 27 -7.72 11.29 3.51
N ASN A 28 -7.43 12.10 2.50
CA ASN A 28 -7.94 13.46 2.40
C ASN A 28 -9.13 13.47 1.43
N TYR A 29 -10.18 14.21 1.78
CA TYR A 29 -11.38 14.33 0.96
C TYR A 29 -11.80 15.79 0.91
N ARG A 30 -11.74 16.38 -0.30
CA ARG A 30 -11.98 17.82 -0.53
C ARG A 30 -11.10 18.72 0.34
N VAL A 31 -9.89 18.25 0.61
CA VAL A 31 -8.85 18.96 1.34
C VAL A 31 -7.58 18.81 0.50
N PRO A 32 -7.20 19.85 -0.26
CA PRO A 32 -6.04 19.80 -1.12
C PRO A 32 -4.76 19.63 -0.31
N VAL A 33 -4.06 18.51 -0.50
CA VAL A 33 -2.74 18.23 0.07
C VAL A 33 -1.78 17.81 -1.03
N THR A 34 -0.51 18.12 -0.88
CA THR A 34 0.52 17.63 -1.81
C THR A 34 0.76 16.14 -1.60
N ARG A 35 1.21 15.46 -2.65
CA ARG A 35 1.59 14.05 -2.54
C ARG A 35 2.76 13.84 -1.56
N GLN A 36 3.67 14.81 -1.47
CA GLN A 36 4.76 14.80 -0.50
C GLN A 36 4.22 14.78 0.93
N GLU A 37 3.26 15.66 1.25
CA GLU A 37 2.62 15.70 2.58
C GLU A 37 1.93 14.37 2.91
N VAL A 38 1.22 13.77 1.95
CA VAL A 38 0.62 12.44 2.14
C VAL A 38 1.67 11.40 2.50
N ILE A 39 2.76 11.34 1.73
CA ILE A 39 3.85 10.39 1.97
C ILE A 39 4.48 10.61 3.35
N ASP A 40 4.72 11.86 3.74
CA ASP A 40 5.29 12.19 5.04
C ASP A 40 4.35 11.78 6.18
N ILE A 41 3.03 11.99 6.02
CA ILE A 41 2.03 11.51 6.98
C ILE A 41 2.06 9.97 7.09
N LEU A 42 2.12 9.25 5.97
CA LEU A 42 2.21 7.79 5.97
C LEU A 42 3.49 7.28 6.66
N LEU A 43 4.65 7.85 6.33
CA LEU A 43 5.94 7.46 6.91
C LEU A 43 5.99 7.75 8.42
N ASN A 44 5.46 8.90 8.86
CA ASN A 44 5.33 9.23 10.28
C ASN A 44 4.37 8.28 11.00
N GLY A 45 3.27 7.89 10.34
CA GLY A 45 2.36 6.84 10.83
C GLY A 45 3.09 5.52 11.04
N LEU A 46 3.90 5.09 10.07
CA LEU A 46 4.69 3.86 10.18
C LEU A 46 5.74 3.92 11.29
N HIS A 47 6.44 5.05 11.47
CA HIS A 47 7.39 5.21 12.58
C HIS A 47 6.73 4.99 13.95
N ARG A 48 5.47 5.43 14.13
CA ARG A 48 4.70 5.18 15.35
C ARG A 48 4.28 3.72 15.52
N LEU A 49 4.29 2.93 14.45
CA LEU A 49 3.90 1.52 14.45
C LEU A 49 5.10 0.55 14.39
N GLU A 50 6.31 1.05 14.16
CA GLU A 50 7.53 0.24 13.98
C GLU A 50 7.83 -0.67 15.18
N TYR A 51 7.43 -0.28 16.39
CA TYR A 51 7.56 -1.13 17.59
C TYR A 51 6.77 -2.44 17.49
N ARG A 52 5.75 -2.49 16.61
CA ARG A 52 4.98 -3.71 16.38
C ARG A 52 5.76 -4.65 15.46
N GLY A 53 6.25 -4.15 14.32
CA GLY A 53 6.91 -4.95 13.28
C GLY A 53 7.94 -4.15 12.50
N TYR A 54 9.08 -4.77 12.23
CA TYR A 54 10.26 -4.11 11.66
C TYR A 54 11.05 -5.01 10.69
N ASP A 55 10.46 -6.14 10.27
CA ASP A 55 11.08 -7.06 9.33
C ASP A 55 11.01 -6.55 7.89
N SER A 56 9.92 -5.84 7.56
CA SER A 56 9.76 -5.08 6.32
C SER A 56 8.68 -4.02 6.45
N ALA A 57 8.68 -3.05 5.54
CA ALA A 57 7.67 -2.01 5.47
C ALA A 57 7.40 -1.60 4.01
N GLY A 58 6.23 -0.99 3.77
CA GLY A 58 5.92 -0.42 2.47
C GLY A 58 4.73 0.52 2.50
N LEU A 59 4.54 1.23 1.39
CA LEU A 59 3.41 2.12 1.17
C LEU A 59 2.94 2.07 -0.28
N ALA A 60 1.70 2.50 -0.49
CA ALA A 60 1.12 2.70 -1.80
C ALA A 60 0.42 4.07 -1.88
N VAL A 61 0.66 4.77 -2.98
CA VAL A 61 0.08 6.09 -3.28
C VAL A 61 -0.14 6.25 -4.78
N ASP A 62 -1.17 6.99 -5.18
CA ASP A 62 -1.39 7.31 -6.59
C ASP A 62 -0.25 8.15 -7.20
N VAL A 63 0.17 7.83 -8.44
CA VAL A 63 1.20 8.55 -9.21
C VAL A 63 0.64 9.65 -10.10
N ALA A 64 -0.55 9.46 -10.66
CA ALA A 64 -1.21 10.43 -11.51
C ALA A 64 -2.27 11.20 -10.71
N SER A 65 -2.55 12.43 -11.10
CA SER A 65 -3.69 13.16 -10.57
C SER A 65 -4.91 12.91 -11.44
N ALA A 66 -6.07 12.72 -10.81
CA ALA A 66 -7.34 12.46 -11.47
C ALA A 66 -7.74 13.49 -12.56
N LYS A 67 -7.03 14.63 -12.65
CA LYS A 67 -7.13 15.59 -13.78
C LYS A 67 -6.64 15.02 -15.13
N GLN A 68 -5.89 13.92 -15.14
CA GLN A 68 -5.51 13.19 -16.35
C GLN A 68 -6.44 12.01 -16.70
N ASN A 69 -7.62 11.92 -16.08
CA ASN A 69 -8.73 11.14 -16.66
C ASN A 69 -9.40 11.86 -17.85
N GLY A 70 -8.80 12.95 -18.35
CA GLY A 70 -9.20 13.59 -19.59
C GLY A 70 -8.54 12.89 -20.76
N VAL A 71 -9.36 12.28 -21.63
CA VAL A 71 -9.01 11.80 -22.96
C VAL A 71 -7.93 12.68 -23.59
N VAL A 72 -6.72 12.12 -23.76
CA VAL A 72 -5.70 12.69 -24.64
C VAL A 72 -5.71 11.80 -25.88
N ASN A 73 -6.15 12.36 -27.02
CA ASN A 73 -6.16 11.68 -28.33
C ASN A 73 -7.01 10.40 -28.45
N GLY A 74 -8.05 10.22 -27.65
CA GLY A 74 -8.98 9.09 -27.78
C GLY A 74 -8.48 7.75 -27.20
N GLU A 75 -7.30 7.73 -26.59
CA GLU A 75 -6.76 6.57 -25.89
C GLU A 75 -6.74 6.82 -24.37
N VAL A 76 -7.26 5.86 -23.61
CA VAL A 76 -7.18 5.85 -22.15
C VAL A 76 -5.82 5.25 -21.79
N ASP A 77 -4.89 6.05 -21.29
CA ASP A 77 -3.63 5.53 -20.77
C ASP A 77 -3.90 4.78 -19.45
N MET A 78 -4.00 3.46 -19.57
CA MET A 78 -4.24 2.50 -18.47
C MET A 78 -2.93 2.10 -17.78
N GLY A 79 -1.93 3.00 -17.74
CA GLY A 79 -0.77 2.84 -16.89
C GLY A 79 -1.19 2.72 -15.42
N SER A 80 -0.50 1.86 -14.65
CA SER A 80 -0.79 1.67 -13.23
C SER A 80 -0.75 3.02 -12.50
N GLN A 81 -1.91 3.48 -12.04
CA GLN A 81 -2.04 4.76 -11.36
C GLN A 81 -1.51 4.73 -9.92
N ILE A 82 -1.04 3.57 -9.43
CA ILE A 82 -0.60 3.39 -8.04
C ILE A 82 0.88 3.00 -8.00
N ALA A 83 1.69 3.84 -7.36
CA ALA A 83 3.05 3.48 -6.96
C ALA A 83 3.00 2.65 -5.68
N VAL A 84 3.70 1.51 -5.69
CA VAL A 84 3.90 0.66 -4.51
C VAL A 84 5.40 0.56 -4.24
N ILE A 85 5.82 1.01 -3.06
CA ILE A 85 7.22 0.99 -2.63
C ILE A 85 7.32 0.13 -1.39
N ARG A 86 8.21 -0.86 -1.44
CA ARG A 86 8.41 -1.87 -0.40
C ARG A 86 9.88 -2.02 -0.09
N GLN A 87 10.22 -2.23 1.16
CA GLN A 87 11.59 -2.45 1.61
C GLN A 87 11.67 -3.48 2.73
N LYS A 88 12.71 -4.31 2.69
CA LYS A 88 13.09 -5.17 3.82
C LYS A 88 13.70 -4.30 4.92
N GLY A 89 13.43 -4.67 6.17
CA GLY A 89 13.94 -4.04 7.38
C GLY A 89 13.05 -2.91 7.90
N LYS A 90 13.68 -2.04 8.68
CA LYS A 90 13.05 -0.93 9.40
C LYS A 90 12.44 0.11 8.45
N VAL A 91 11.54 0.95 8.98
CA VAL A 91 10.91 2.07 8.26
C VAL A 91 11.97 3.02 7.69
N SER A 92 13.14 3.16 8.32
CA SER A 92 14.25 3.94 7.79
C SER A 92 14.73 3.48 6.40
N ALA A 93 14.68 2.18 6.11
CA ALA A 93 15.02 1.64 4.79
C ALA A 93 13.98 2.06 3.75
N LEU A 94 12.69 2.00 4.11
CA LEU A 94 11.59 2.48 3.26
C LEU A 94 11.70 3.98 2.99
N VAL A 95 11.99 4.79 4.01
CA VAL A 95 12.18 6.25 3.86
C VAL A 95 13.23 6.56 2.79
N ARG A 96 14.35 5.83 2.78
CA ARG A 96 15.40 5.99 1.77
C ARG A 96 14.89 5.64 0.37
N ALA A 97 14.24 4.49 0.20
CA ALA A 97 13.72 4.05 -1.09
C ALA A 97 12.63 4.99 -1.65
N VAL A 98 11.78 5.55 -0.77
CA VAL A 98 10.76 6.53 -1.15
C VAL A 98 11.41 7.83 -1.62
N LYS A 99 12.42 8.33 -0.91
CA LYS A 99 13.18 9.52 -1.35
C LYS A 99 13.83 9.32 -2.71
N GLU A 100 14.47 8.18 -2.93
CA GLU A 100 15.06 7.83 -4.23
C GLU A 100 14.00 7.81 -5.34
N SER A 101 12.84 7.19 -5.09
CA SER A 101 11.72 7.15 -6.05
C SER A 101 11.14 8.53 -6.37
N LEU A 102 10.97 9.39 -5.35
CA LEU A 102 10.46 10.75 -5.51
C LEU A 102 11.38 11.64 -6.35
N LEU A 103 12.70 11.52 -6.14
CA LEU A 103 13.71 12.26 -6.92
C LEU A 103 13.69 11.87 -8.41
N CYS A 104 13.51 10.58 -8.72
CA CYS A 104 13.49 10.10 -10.10
C CYS A 104 12.20 10.45 -10.85
N ASN A 105 11.06 10.56 -10.15
CA ASN A 105 9.74 10.62 -10.77
C ASN A 105 9.04 11.99 -10.65
N GLY A 106 9.62 12.98 -9.96
CA GLY A 106 9.09 14.35 -9.91
C GLY A 106 7.75 14.51 -9.19
N LEU A 107 7.46 13.65 -8.21
CA LEU A 107 6.11 13.40 -7.67
C LEU A 107 5.49 14.49 -6.76
N THR A 108 6.06 15.68 -6.60
CA THR A 108 5.96 16.38 -5.30
C THR A 108 5.03 17.59 -5.21
N SER A 109 4.82 18.37 -6.27
CA SER A 109 4.18 19.71 -6.13
C SER A 109 2.67 19.76 -6.40
N GLU A 110 2.09 18.73 -6.99
CA GLU A 110 0.67 18.75 -7.33
C GLU A 110 -0.20 18.50 -6.09
N LYS A 111 -1.22 19.35 -5.92
CA LYS A 111 -2.23 19.19 -4.87
C LYS A 111 -3.31 18.19 -5.30
N LEU A 112 -3.50 17.19 -4.46
CA LEU A 112 -4.51 16.15 -4.57
C LEU A 112 -5.72 16.58 -3.75
N GLU A 113 -6.84 16.85 -4.40
CA GLU A 113 -8.09 17.25 -3.74
C GLU A 113 -8.69 16.11 -2.91
N THR A 114 -8.55 14.88 -3.41
CA THR A 114 -8.97 13.65 -2.76
C THR A 114 -7.97 12.57 -3.10
N HIS A 115 -7.48 11.87 -2.08
CA HIS A 115 -6.48 10.82 -2.24
C HIS A 115 -6.56 9.83 -1.08
N VAL A 116 -6.14 8.59 -1.34
CA VAL A 116 -5.98 7.55 -0.33
C VAL A 116 -4.57 6.97 -0.43
N GLY A 117 -3.83 7.06 0.67
CA GLY A 117 -2.56 6.39 0.85
C GLY A 117 -2.67 5.27 1.88
N ILE A 118 -2.02 4.15 1.64
CA ILE A 118 -1.95 3.03 2.59
C ILE A 118 -0.50 2.63 2.84
N ALA A 119 -0.20 2.22 4.06
CA ALA A 119 1.14 1.88 4.51
C ALA A 119 1.10 0.73 5.51
N HIS A 120 2.18 -0.06 5.54
CA HIS A 120 2.29 -1.23 6.39
C HIS A 120 3.69 -1.41 6.96
N THR A 121 3.73 -1.90 8.21
CA THR A 121 4.91 -2.50 8.84
C THR A 121 4.60 -3.97 9.13
N ARG A 122 5.50 -4.86 8.72
CA ARG A 122 5.31 -6.31 8.80
C ARG A 122 6.21 -6.92 9.87
N TRP A 123 5.62 -7.75 10.70
CA TRP A 123 6.29 -8.80 11.46
C TRP A 123 6.12 -10.13 10.71
N ALA A 124 7.21 -10.76 10.30
CA ALA A 124 7.16 -11.96 9.48
C ALA A 124 6.88 -13.21 10.33
N THR A 125 5.65 -13.73 10.26
CA THR A 125 5.29 -15.04 10.87
C THR A 125 5.38 -16.20 9.88
N HIS A 126 5.15 -15.90 8.61
CA HIS A 126 5.36 -16.80 7.48
C HIS A 126 6.29 -16.05 6.54
N GLY A 127 7.46 -16.63 6.32
CA GLY A 127 8.33 -16.17 5.26
C GLY A 127 9.49 -15.37 5.63
N GLU A 128 10.49 -15.47 4.78
CA GLU A 128 11.61 -14.58 4.93
C GLU A 128 11.15 -13.14 4.69
N PRO A 129 11.64 -12.21 5.51
CA PRO A 129 11.50 -10.79 5.23
C PRO A 129 12.18 -10.47 3.89
N SER A 130 11.39 -9.95 2.95
CA SER A 130 11.83 -9.53 1.61
C SER A 130 10.91 -8.42 1.10
N GLU A 131 11.33 -7.70 0.06
CA GLU A 131 10.48 -6.68 -0.59
C GLU A 131 9.21 -7.31 -1.17
N THR A 132 9.37 -8.47 -1.79
CA THR A 132 8.32 -9.35 -2.32
C THR A 132 7.27 -9.66 -1.24
N ASN A 133 7.70 -10.13 -0.07
CA ASN A 133 6.77 -10.52 1.00
C ASN A 133 6.26 -9.32 1.82
N ALA A 134 6.86 -8.14 1.65
CA ALA A 134 6.38 -6.92 2.29
C ALA A 134 5.03 -6.48 1.71
N HIS A 135 4.26 -5.79 2.53
CA HIS A 135 3.04 -5.12 2.12
C HIS A 135 3.31 -3.68 1.69
N PRO A 136 2.42 -3.06 0.89
CA PRO A 136 1.17 -3.60 0.37
C PRO A 136 1.32 -4.69 -0.73
N GLN A 137 0.40 -5.65 -0.76
CA GLN A 137 0.35 -6.72 -1.76
C GLN A 137 -0.55 -6.31 -2.93
N THR A 138 -0.22 -6.69 -4.16
CA THR A 138 -0.88 -6.17 -5.37
C THR A 138 -1.50 -7.27 -6.23
N SER A 139 -2.59 -6.97 -6.94
CA SER A 139 -3.31 -7.95 -7.77
C SER A 139 -2.48 -8.53 -8.93
N GLY A 140 -1.73 -7.66 -9.58
CA GLY A 140 -0.94 -7.91 -10.77
C GLY A 140 0.08 -6.80 -10.97
N LYS A 141 0.73 -6.71 -12.14
CA LYS A 141 1.71 -5.65 -12.41
C LYS A 141 1.08 -4.29 -12.67
N ASP A 142 -0.24 -4.26 -12.91
CA ASP A 142 -1.03 -3.05 -13.06
C ASP A 142 -1.46 -2.45 -11.71
N ASN A 143 -1.22 -3.15 -10.60
CA ASN A 143 -1.66 -2.77 -9.26
C ASN A 143 -3.15 -2.41 -9.18
N ALA A 144 -4.02 -3.04 -9.98
CA ALA A 144 -5.46 -2.73 -10.01
C ALA A 144 -6.12 -2.81 -8.62
N PHE A 145 -5.65 -3.74 -7.78
CA PHE A 145 -5.98 -3.79 -6.36
C PHE A 145 -4.72 -3.86 -5.52
N VAL A 146 -4.73 -3.15 -4.40
CA VAL A 146 -3.64 -3.13 -3.42
C VAL A 146 -4.20 -3.36 -2.03
N VAL A 147 -3.56 -4.25 -1.25
CA VAL A 147 -4.06 -4.65 0.07
C VAL A 147 -2.95 -4.72 1.13
N VAL A 148 -3.29 -4.22 2.31
CA VAL A 148 -2.53 -4.42 3.56
C VAL A 148 -3.35 -5.32 4.48
N HIS A 149 -2.68 -6.20 5.23
CA HIS A 149 -3.39 -7.13 6.10
C HIS A 149 -2.57 -7.48 7.33
N ASN A 150 -3.26 -7.54 8.46
CA ASN A 150 -2.75 -7.99 9.73
C ASN A 150 -3.56 -9.21 10.15
N GLY A 151 -2.89 -10.35 10.30
CA GLY A 151 -3.53 -11.61 10.65
C GLY A 151 -2.98 -12.77 9.83
N ILE A 152 -3.69 -13.90 9.88
CA ILE A 152 -3.36 -15.11 9.14
C ILE A 152 -4.61 -15.56 8.40
N ILE A 153 -4.49 -15.78 7.09
CA ILE A 153 -5.53 -16.41 6.28
C ILE A 153 -5.31 -17.92 6.38
N THR A 154 -6.08 -18.60 7.21
CA THR A 154 -5.83 -20.01 7.58
C THR A 154 -6.03 -21.00 6.42
N ASN A 155 -6.91 -20.67 5.47
CA ASN A 155 -7.22 -21.48 4.30
C ASN A 155 -6.57 -20.96 3.00
N HIS A 156 -5.46 -20.20 3.10
CA HIS A 156 -4.82 -19.57 1.95
C HIS A 156 -4.32 -20.56 0.88
N LYS A 157 -3.98 -21.81 1.26
CA LYS A 157 -3.57 -22.86 0.30
C LYS A 157 -4.72 -23.22 -0.64
N ASP A 158 -5.92 -23.38 -0.09
CA ASP A 158 -7.12 -23.73 -0.86
C ASP A 158 -7.53 -22.56 -1.76
N LEU A 159 -7.50 -21.33 -1.23
CA LEU A 159 -7.77 -20.12 -2.00
C LEU A 159 -6.76 -19.96 -3.16
N LYS A 160 -5.47 -20.21 -2.90
CA LYS A 160 -4.43 -20.15 -3.93
C LYS A 160 -4.68 -21.19 -5.02
N ALA A 161 -5.02 -22.43 -4.65
CA ALA A 161 -5.33 -23.48 -5.62
C ALA A 161 -6.54 -23.10 -6.48
N LEU A 162 -7.61 -22.61 -5.85
CA LEU A 162 -8.83 -22.15 -6.53
C LEU A 162 -8.54 -21.02 -7.52
N LEU A 163 -7.75 -20.02 -7.12
CA LEU A 163 -7.40 -18.90 -8.01
C LEU A 163 -6.53 -19.36 -9.18
N VAL A 164 -5.52 -20.21 -8.94
CA VAL A 164 -4.72 -20.77 -10.04
C VAL A 164 -5.60 -21.50 -11.06
N ILE A 165 -6.57 -22.30 -10.58
CA ILE A 165 -7.52 -22.99 -11.45
C ILE A 165 -8.38 -22.00 -12.25
N LEU A 166 -9.06 -21.06 -11.59
CA LEU A 166 -9.93 -20.10 -12.25
C LEU A 166 -9.18 -19.26 -13.29
N PHE A 167 -7.97 -18.79 -12.97
CA PHE A 167 -7.19 -17.93 -13.86
C PHE A 167 -6.45 -18.70 -14.96
N SER A 168 -6.07 -19.96 -14.73
CA SER A 168 -5.51 -20.82 -15.80
C SER A 168 -6.52 -21.10 -16.93
N GLN A 169 -7.83 -21.02 -16.66
CA GLN A 169 -8.90 -21.18 -17.64
C GLN A 169 -9.28 -19.88 -18.38
N PHE A 170 -8.86 -18.70 -17.89
CA PHE A 170 -9.39 -17.38 -18.32
C PHE A 170 -8.36 -16.39 -18.91
N LEU A 171 -7.28 -16.87 -19.54
CA LEU A 171 -6.13 -16.14 -20.09
C LEU A 171 -4.93 -15.99 -19.15
N LYS A 172 -3.75 -16.18 -19.75
CA LYS A 172 -2.41 -15.88 -19.22
C LYS A 172 -2.28 -14.38 -18.90
N PHE A 173 -2.84 -13.89 -17.80
CA PHE A 173 -2.63 -12.52 -17.34
C PHE A 173 -2.32 -12.46 -15.83
N GLN A 174 -1.04 -12.20 -15.58
CA GLN A 174 -0.43 -11.56 -14.41
C GLN A 174 -0.87 -11.99 -13.01
N TYR A 175 -0.18 -13.04 -12.56
CA TYR A 175 -0.12 -13.53 -11.19
C TYR A 175 0.71 -12.62 -10.29
N TYR A 176 0.13 -11.93 -9.30
CA TYR A 176 0.90 -11.52 -8.10
C TYR A 176 0.12 -11.51 -6.77
N MET A 177 -1.21 -11.48 -6.76
CA MET A 177 -1.97 -11.26 -5.50
C MET A 177 -1.86 -12.33 -4.42
N LEU A 178 -1.52 -13.58 -4.78
CA LEU A 178 -1.49 -14.70 -3.82
C LEU A 178 -0.24 -15.58 -3.86
N LEU A 179 0.76 -15.27 -4.69
CA LEU A 179 1.98 -16.07 -4.75
C LEU A 179 3.00 -15.76 -3.65
N GLN A 180 2.96 -14.57 -3.04
CA GLN A 180 3.98 -14.09 -2.09
C GLN A 180 3.58 -14.26 -0.61
N TRP A 181 2.45 -14.93 -0.35
CA TRP A 181 1.87 -15.11 0.98
C TRP A 181 2.24 -16.43 1.68
N LEU A 182 3.18 -17.19 1.12
CA LEU A 182 3.34 -18.62 1.43
C LEU A 182 4.76 -19.17 1.47
N ILE A 183 5.76 -18.30 1.35
CA ILE A 183 7.02 -18.59 2.01
C ILE A 183 6.98 -17.60 3.11
#